data_AF-A0A3S0VNT3-F1
#
_entry.id   AF-A0A3S0VNT3-F1
#
_cell.length_a   1.000
_cell.length_b   1.000
_cell.length_c   1.000
_cell.angle_alpha   90.00
_cell.angle_beta   90.00
_cell.angle_gamma   90.00
#
_symmetry.space_group_name_H-M   'P 1'
#
loop_
_entity.id
_entity.type
_entity.pdbx_description
1 polymer ?
#
loop_
_entity_poly.entity_id
_entity_poly.type
_entity_poly.pdbx_seq_one_letter_code
_entity_poly.pdbx_strand_id
1 'polypeptide(L)'
;MKSGWLESYYEALEFFYWEPQHLGRKKHSSAEFDTLPKVKRHLRNMEVTLNHNIHQFLALAPRALRNKFLGLCLGRDVSGDFVMEFRDVDKKFNLMNSTQPDLLFISSESTISVEMKIGAKRSIAQIQKYALLALAMEQIDGQKDSHTLGLLGPGDFSSQFKEGIASLSELRKAIQDADHEKFLSKQPLHLRNEPSRFKQIVETLQIGFTNYQSFATMLEASMPDASDFSDGAEVFRNLIQGMKGELKIRRLAP
;
A
#
# COMPACT_ATOMS: atom_id res chain seq x y z
N MET A 1 13.71 24.23 -2.75
CA MET A 1 12.78 23.17 -3.17
C MET A 1 11.50 23.84 -3.63
N LYS A 2 10.98 23.56 -4.83
CA LYS A 2 9.64 24.04 -5.21
C LYS A 2 8.63 23.43 -4.22
N SER A 3 7.74 24.24 -3.66
CA SER A 3 6.67 23.80 -2.76
C SER A 3 5.70 22.87 -3.53
N GLY A 4 5.83 21.57 -3.33
CA GLY A 4 4.89 20.59 -3.88
C GLY A 4 3.69 20.39 -2.96
N TRP A 5 2.61 19.80 -3.47
CA TRP A 5 1.40 19.50 -2.70
C TRP A 5 1.66 18.66 -1.42
N LEU A 6 2.75 17.88 -1.41
CA LEU A 6 3.17 17.10 -0.24
C LEU A 6 3.79 17.96 0.88
N GLU A 7 4.36 19.12 0.58
CA GLU A 7 4.80 20.04 1.64
C GLU A 7 3.59 20.55 2.42
N SER A 8 2.49 20.91 1.74
CA SER A 8 1.24 21.30 2.40
C SER A 8 0.66 20.18 3.27
N TYR A 9 0.78 18.92 2.85
CA TYR A 9 0.42 17.76 3.69
C TYR A 9 1.26 17.71 4.98
N TYR A 10 2.58 17.88 4.89
CA TYR A 10 3.45 17.87 6.07
C TYR A 10 3.26 19.09 6.97
N GLU A 11 2.99 20.26 6.39
CA GLU A 11 2.65 21.49 7.14
C GLU A 11 1.34 21.31 7.93
N ALA A 12 0.34 20.63 7.36
CA ALA A 12 -0.89 20.32 8.09
C ALA A 12 -0.63 19.35 9.25
N LEU A 13 0.16 18.29 9.04
CA LEU A 13 0.52 17.36 10.11
C LEU A 13 1.34 18.03 11.22
N GLU A 14 2.25 18.91 10.84
CA GLU A 14 3.02 19.74 11.75
C GLU A 14 2.11 20.64 12.60
N PHE A 15 1.17 21.34 11.97
CA PHE A 15 0.25 22.22 12.67
C PHE A 15 -0.47 21.46 13.80
N PHE A 16 -1.03 20.29 13.49
CA PHE A 16 -1.71 19.47 14.49
C PHE A 16 -0.79 18.79 15.52
N TYR A 17 0.50 18.63 15.21
CA TYR A 17 1.49 18.19 16.19
C TYR A 17 1.71 19.24 17.28
N TRP A 18 1.82 20.52 16.89
CA TRP A 18 2.03 21.63 17.82
C TRP A 18 0.76 22.12 18.49
N GLU A 19 -0.37 21.98 17.79
CA GLU A 19 -1.68 22.41 18.25
C GLU A 19 -2.69 21.26 18.38
N PRO A 20 -2.36 20.21 19.16
CA PRO A 20 -3.20 19.02 19.27
C PRO A 20 -4.54 19.31 19.97
N GLN A 21 -4.68 20.48 20.63
CA GLN A 21 -5.93 20.96 21.19
C GLN A 21 -7.04 21.13 20.15
N HIS A 22 -6.70 21.42 18.89
CA HIS A 22 -7.68 21.49 17.80
C HIS A 22 -8.26 20.12 17.43
N LEU A 23 -7.62 19.04 17.89
CA LEU A 23 -8.10 17.66 17.76
C LEU A 23 -8.63 17.12 19.10
N GLY A 24 -8.90 17.98 20.09
CA GLY A 24 -9.40 17.58 21.41
C GLY A 24 -8.37 16.87 22.29
N ARG A 25 -7.07 16.98 21.98
CA ARG A 25 -5.98 16.40 22.76
C ARG A 25 -5.29 17.48 23.61
N LYS A 26 -4.74 17.10 24.76
CA LYS A 26 -3.99 18.06 25.61
C LYS A 26 -2.68 18.44 24.93
N LYS A 27 -2.29 19.71 25.03
CA LYS A 27 -0.96 20.16 24.60
C LYS A 27 0.11 19.43 25.40
N HIS A 28 1.04 18.78 24.72
CA HIS A 28 2.14 18.07 25.38
C HIS A 28 3.19 19.08 25.88
N SER A 29 3.46 19.10 27.19
CA SER A 29 4.49 19.97 27.79
C SER A 29 5.92 19.45 27.59
N SER A 30 6.08 18.19 27.20
CA SER A 30 7.36 17.54 26.86
C SER A 30 7.23 16.84 25.51
N ALA A 31 7.46 17.58 24.42
CA ALA A 31 7.45 17.02 23.07
C ALA A 31 8.72 16.19 22.83
N GLU A 32 8.58 14.95 22.36
CA GLU A 32 9.71 14.10 21.94
C GLU A 32 10.50 14.75 20.78
N PHE A 33 9.80 15.48 19.91
CA PHE A 33 10.39 16.25 18.82
C PHE A 33 10.18 17.74 19.10
N ASP A 34 11.25 18.41 19.52
CA ASP A 34 11.28 19.80 19.96
C ASP A 34 11.50 20.82 18.82
N THR A 35 11.74 20.37 17.59
CA THR A 35 11.96 21.24 16.44
C THR A 35 11.23 20.75 15.20
N LEU A 36 10.81 21.69 14.36
CA LEU A 36 10.15 21.43 13.09
C LEU A 36 10.93 20.46 12.17
N PRO A 37 12.24 20.66 11.91
CA PRO A 37 12.99 19.71 11.09
C PRO A 37 13.00 18.28 11.65
N LYS A 38 12.95 18.10 12.98
CA LYS A 38 12.87 16.77 13.61
C LYS A 38 11.50 16.14 13.38
N VAL A 39 10.40 16.89 13.55
CA VAL A 39 9.03 16.42 13.27
C VAL A 39 8.89 15.98 11.81
N LYS A 40 9.24 16.85 10.86
CA LYS A 40 9.16 16.54 9.42
C LYS A 40 10.03 15.33 9.04
N ARG A 41 11.24 15.21 9.61
CA ARG A 41 12.11 14.05 9.40
C ARG A 41 11.49 12.76 9.96
N HIS A 42 10.95 12.82 11.17
CA HIS A 42 10.28 11.68 11.77
C HIS A 42 9.10 11.23 10.90
N LEU A 43 8.20 12.15 10.54
CA LEU A 43 7.05 11.87 9.68
C LEU A 43 7.50 11.26 8.34
N ARG A 44 8.57 11.76 7.71
CA ARG A 44 9.11 11.21 6.45
C ARG A 44 9.81 9.85 6.58
N ASN A 45 10.16 9.42 7.78
CA ASN A 45 10.72 8.09 8.02
C ASN A 45 9.64 7.05 8.33
N MET A 46 8.41 7.48 8.64
CA MET A 46 7.30 6.57 8.91
C MET A 46 6.74 5.98 7.62
N GLU A 47 6.42 4.69 7.68
CA GLU A 47 5.72 3.96 6.61
C GLU A 47 4.31 4.50 6.40
N VAL A 48 3.58 4.71 7.49
CA VAL A 48 2.18 5.16 7.48
C VAL A 48 1.98 6.46 6.69
N THR A 49 2.90 7.42 6.81
CA THR A 49 2.79 8.69 6.08
C THR A 49 3.08 8.53 4.59
N LEU A 50 3.97 7.62 4.19
CA LEU A 50 4.14 7.30 2.77
C LEU A 50 2.89 6.63 2.21
N ASN A 51 2.29 5.72 2.98
CA ASN A 51 1.08 5.03 2.58
C ASN A 51 -0.05 6.05 2.34
N HIS A 52 -0.20 7.06 3.21
CA HIS A 52 -1.15 8.16 2.98
C HIS A 52 -0.85 8.95 1.72
N ASN A 53 0.42 9.30 1.49
CA ASN A 53 0.83 10.09 0.33
C ASN A 53 0.53 9.33 -0.98
N ILE A 54 0.92 8.06 -1.06
CA ILE A 54 0.67 7.21 -2.24
C ILE A 54 -0.83 6.99 -2.42
N HIS A 55 -1.57 6.76 -1.33
CA HIS A 55 -3.01 6.62 -1.39
C HIS A 55 -3.68 7.88 -1.96
N GLN A 56 -3.36 9.07 -1.44
CA GLN A 56 -3.92 10.33 -1.93
C GLN A 56 -3.57 10.57 -3.40
N PHE A 57 -2.33 10.29 -3.78
CA PHE A 57 -1.88 10.38 -5.17
C PHE A 57 -2.69 9.47 -6.10
N LEU A 58 -2.86 8.19 -5.75
CA LEU A 58 -3.59 7.24 -6.60
C LEU A 58 -5.10 7.52 -6.65
N ALA A 59 -5.67 8.07 -5.57
CA ALA A 59 -7.06 8.51 -5.53
C ALA A 59 -7.33 9.66 -6.53
N LEU A 60 -6.36 10.56 -6.70
CA LEU A 60 -6.43 11.67 -7.67
C LEU A 60 -5.97 11.28 -9.07
N ALA A 61 -5.18 10.22 -9.20
CA ALA A 61 -4.62 9.79 -10.47
C ALA A 61 -5.69 9.31 -11.47
N PRO A 62 -5.47 9.47 -12.79
CA PRO A 62 -6.31 8.85 -13.80
C PRO A 62 -6.33 7.32 -13.68
N ARG A 63 -7.45 6.69 -14.07
CA ARG A 63 -7.59 5.22 -14.09
C ARG A 63 -6.45 4.54 -14.84
N ALA A 64 -6.06 5.09 -16.00
CA ALA A 64 -4.97 4.54 -16.80
C ALA A 64 -3.63 4.49 -16.02
N LEU A 65 -3.32 5.50 -15.20
CA LEU A 65 -2.13 5.49 -14.36
C LEU A 65 -2.24 4.45 -13.24
N ARG A 66 -3.41 4.35 -12.60
CA ARG A 66 -3.64 3.31 -11.58
C ARG A 66 -3.45 1.91 -12.17
N ASN A 67 -4.00 1.64 -13.36
CA ASN A 67 -3.86 0.36 -14.04
C ASN A 67 -2.40 0.07 -14.41
N LYS A 68 -1.63 1.07 -14.85
CA LYS A 68 -0.17 0.95 -15.03
C LYS A 68 0.56 0.62 -13.73
N PHE A 69 0.19 1.27 -12.63
CA PHE A 69 0.76 0.98 -11.30
C PHE A 69 0.45 -0.45 -10.85
N LEU A 70 -0.80 -0.90 -10.99
CA LEU A 70 -1.19 -2.27 -10.68
C LEU A 70 -0.44 -3.25 -11.57
N GLY A 71 -0.36 -2.99 -12.88
CA GLY A 71 0.38 -3.86 -13.79
C GLY A 71 1.87 -3.94 -13.46
N LEU A 72 2.47 -2.83 -13.04
CA LEU A 72 3.84 -2.80 -12.54
C LEU A 72 4.02 -3.66 -11.29
N CYS A 73 3.10 -3.58 -10.32
CA CYS A 73 3.15 -4.40 -9.11
C CYS A 73 3.02 -5.90 -9.41
N LEU A 74 2.33 -6.26 -10.48
CA LEU A 74 2.01 -7.65 -10.82
C LEU A 74 2.92 -8.27 -11.89
N GLY A 75 3.71 -7.45 -12.59
CA GLY A 75 4.52 -7.90 -13.71
C GLY A 75 3.69 -8.35 -14.93
N ARG A 76 2.47 -7.82 -15.07
CA ARG A 76 1.56 -8.12 -16.19
C ARG A 76 0.67 -6.92 -16.48
N ASP A 77 0.09 -6.86 -17.67
CA ASP A 77 -0.90 -5.83 -17.95
C ASP A 77 -2.16 -6.03 -17.10
N VAL A 78 -2.70 -4.92 -16.62
CA VAL A 78 -3.95 -4.86 -15.87
C VAL A 78 -4.87 -3.90 -16.61
N SER A 79 -6.00 -4.43 -17.05
CA SER A 79 -7.13 -3.66 -17.55
C SER A 79 -8.33 -3.92 -16.65
N GLY A 80 -9.23 -2.94 -16.57
CA GLY A 80 -10.43 -3.05 -15.75
C GLY A 80 -10.77 -1.78 -14.98
N ASP A 81 -11.99 -1.78 -14.47
CA ASP A 81 -12.60 -0.67 -13.78
C ASP A 81 -12.46 -0.87 -12.27
N PHE A 82 -11.21 -0.82 -11.83
CA PHE A 82 -10.88 -0.92 -10.41
C PHE A 82 -11.30 0.34 -9.67
N VAL A 83 -12.12 0.14 -8.63
CA VAL A 83 -12.42 1.13 -7.61
C VAL A 83 -11.40 0.96 -6.49
N MET A 84 -10.81 2.08 -6.08
CA MET A 84 -9.91 2.10 -4.93
C MET A 84 -10.75 2.19 -3.66
N GLU A 85 -10.63 1.20 -2.78
CA GLU A 85 -11.28 1.20 -1.48
C GLU A 85 -10.48 2.05 -0.49
N PHE A 86 -11.21 2.80 0.33
CA PHE A 86 -10.65 3.72 1.31
C PHE A 86 -10.48 3.04 2.68
N ARG A 87 -10.24 3.85 3.72
CA ARG A 87 -10.26 3.40 5.12
C ARG A 87 -11.62 2.77 5.46
N ASP A 88 -11.61 1.85 6.42
CA ASP A 88 -12.73 1.02 6.89
C ASP A 88 -12.88 -0.37 6.23
N VAL A 89 -11.87 -0.86 5.50
CA VAL A 89 -11.80 -2.27 5.05
C VAL A 89 -12.07 -3.24 6.21
N ASP A 90 -11.51 -2.96 7.39
CA ASP A 90 -11.73 -3.79 8.59
C ASP A 90 -13.20 -3.90 8.98
N LYS A 91 -13.92 -2.77 8.96
CA LYS A 91 -15.34 -2.70 9.29
C LYS A 91 -16.20 -3.26 8.17
N LYS A 92 -15.88 -2.91 6.92
CA LYS A 92 -16.57 -3.37 5.70
C LYS A 92 -16.55 -4.88 5.61
N PHE A 93 -15.38 -5.49 5.88
CA PHE A 93 -15.19 -6.93 5.77
C PHE A 93 -15.16 -7.69 7.10
N ASN A 94 -15.56 -7.03 8.19
CA ASN A 94 -15.62 -7.61 9.54
C ASN A 94 -14.32 -8.32 10.00
N LEU A 95 -13.15 -7.77 9.64
CA LEU A 95 -11.86 -8.39 9.91
C LEU A 95 -11.43 -8.28 11.38
N MET A 96 -12.07 -7.46 12.21
CA MET A 96 -11.80 -7.30 13.65
C MET A 96 -10.31 -7.05 13.97
N ASN A 97 -9.69 -6.12 13.25
CA ASN A 97 -8.27 -5.76 13.26
C ASN A 97 -7.31 -6.87 12.80
N SER A 98 -7.79 -7.87 12.07
CA SER A 98 -6.92 -8.97 11.59
C SER A 98 -5.98 -8.51 10.46
N THR A 99 -6.48 -7.68 9.56
CA THR A 99 -5.73 -7.19 8.38
C THR A 99 -6.26 -5.84 7.92
N GLN A 100 -5.35 -4.93 7.58
CA GLN A 100 -5.66 -3.70 6.88
C GLN A 100 -4.66 -3.55 5.72
N PRO A 101 -5.13 -3.60 4.47
CA PRO A 101 -4.26 -3.40 3.31
C PRO A 101 -3.80 -1.94 3.24
N ASP A 102 -2.59 -1.70 2.72
CA ASP A 102 -2.14 -0.32 2.51
C ASP A 102 -2.88 0.33 1.33
N LEU A 103 -3.15 -0.46 0.28
CA LEU A 103 -4.04 -0.10 -0.82
C LEU A 103 -4.89 -1.32 -1.20
N LEU A 104 -6.16 -1.08 -1.53
CA LEU A 104 -7.09 -2.10 -1.99
C LEU A 104 -7.84 -1.60 -3.22
N PHE A 105 -7.87 -2.43 -4.26
CA PHE A 105 -8.55 -2.16 -5.52
C PHE A 105 -9.50 -3.31 -5.84
N ILE A 106 -10.76 -3.00 -6.09
CA ILE A 106 -11.82 -3.98 -6.35
C ILE A 106 -12.44 -3.71 -7.72
N SER A 107 -12.61 -4.76 -8.52
CA SER A 107 -13.46 -4.78 -9.71
C SER A 107 -14.53 -5.85 -9.55
N SER A 108 -15.40 -6.02 -10.55
CA SER A 108 -16.44 -7.06 -10.54
C SER A 108 -15.91 -8.50 -10.66
N GLU A 109 -14.61 -8.69 -10.95
CA GLU A 109 -14.03 -10.00 -11.23
C GLU A 109 -12.75 -10.29 -10.43
N SER A 110 -12.19 -9.27 -9.78
CA SER A 110 -10.88 -9.40 -9.14
C SER A 110 -10.65 -8.36 -8.06
N THR A 111 -9.82 -8.76 -7.11
CA THR A 111 -9.32 -7.89 -6.06
C THR A 111 -7.79 -7.83 -6.12
N ILE A 112 -7.25 -6.61 -6.06
CA ILE A 112 -5.81 -6.37 -5.97
C ILE A 112 -5.52 -5.58 -4.69
N SER A 113 -4.80 -6.21 -3.77
CA SER A 113 -4.22 -5.56 -2.61
C SER A 113 -2.78 -5.18 -2.88
N VAL A 114 -2.29 -4.08 -2.32
CA VAL A 114 -0.87 -3.71 -2.34
C VAL A 114 -0.38 -3.50 -0.91
N GLU A 115 0.74 -4.17 -0.60
CA GLU A 115 1.46 -4.01 0.66
C GLU A 115 2.75 -3.23 0.41
N MET A 116 2.96 -2.17 1.18
CA MET A 116 4.10 -1.28 1.07
C MET A 116 5.06 -1.45 2.25
N LYS A 117 6.36 -1.31 1.99
CA LYS A 117 7.39 -1.29 3.03
C LYS A 117 8.43 -0.23 2.76
N ILE A 118 8.91 0.46 3.80
CA ILE A 118 10.06 1.38 3.69
C ILE A 118 11.35 0.73 4.20
N GLY A 119 11.29 0.01 5.31
CA GLY A 119 12.48 -0.58 5.93
C GLY A 119 12.23 -1.86 6.73
N ALA A 120 10.99 -2.08 7.20
CA ALA A 120 10.63 -3.34 7.82
C ALA A 120 10.51 -4.45 6.77
N LYS A 121 11.00 -5.63 7.11
CA LYS A 121 10.79 -6.83 6.29
C LYS A 121 9.42 -7.45 6.57
N ARG A 122 8.83 -8.05 5.54
CA ARG A 122 7.58 -8.81 5.59
C ARG A 122 7.82 -10.19 6.19
N SER A 123 6.74 -10.84 6.61
CA SER A 123 6.75 -12.25 7.02
C SER A 123 5.72 -13.06 6.23
N ILE A 124 5.85 -14.39 6.26
CA ILE A 124 4.85 -15.30 5.68
C ILE A 124 3.46 -15.09 6.29
N ALA A 125 3.39 -14.86 7.60
CA ALA A 125 2.14 -14.55 8.29
C ALA A 125 1.45 -13.29 7.73
N GLN A 126 2.22 -12.35 7.17
CA GLN A 126 1.67 -11.19 6.51
C GLN A 126 1.02 -11.53 5.17
N ILE A 127 1.52 -12.53 4.44
CA ILE A 127 0.86 -13.01 3.22
C ILE A 127 -0.43 -13.76 3.58
N GLN A 128 -0.41 -14.56 4.64
CA GLN A 128 -1.61 -15.24 5.17
C GLN A 128 -2.72 -14.25 5.56
N LYS A 129 -2.36 -13.06 6.06
CA LYS A 129 -3.29 -11.96 6.33
C LYS A 129 -4.02 -11.48 5.07
N TYR A 130 -3.35 -11.40 3.92
CA TYR A 130 -4.00 -11.05 2.66
C TYR A 130 -4.91 -12.16 2.12
N ALA A 131 -4.56 -13.43 2.33
CA ALA A 131 -5.48 -14.54 2.05
C ALA A 131 -6.72 -14.51 2.98
N LEU A 132 -6.55 -14.06 4.22
CA LEU A 132 -7.66 -13.88 5.17
C LEU A 132 -8.57 -12.72 4.74
N LEU A 133 -8.00 -11.61 4.27
CA LEU A 133 -8.75 -10.50 3.67
C LEU A 133 -9.60 -11.00 2.49
N ALA A 134 -8.98 -11.73 1.56
CA ALA A 134 -9.68 -12.34 0.44
C ALA A 134 -10.86 -13.22 0.90
N LEU A 135 -10.66 -14.10 1.87
CA LEU A 135 -11.73 -14.93 2.44
C LEU A 135 -12.89 -14.08 2.99
N ALA A 136 -12.58 -13.03 3.74
CA ALA A 136 -13.58 -12.15 4.33
C ALA A 136 -14.40 -11.41 3.26
N MET A 137 -13.75 -11.00 2.16
CA MET A 137 -14.42 -10.37 1.02
C MET A 137 -15.39 -11.34 0.36
N GLU A 138 -14.97 -12.58 0.08
CA GLU A 138 -15.85 -13.60 -0.53
C GLU A 138 -17.05 -13.94 0.35
N GLN A 139 -16.89 -13.93 1.68
CA GLN A 139 -17.99 -14.19 2.62
C GLN A 139 -19.07 -13.11 2.58
N ILE A 140 -18.71 -11.87 2.24
CA ILE A 140 -19.62 -10.72 2.26
C ILE A 140 -20.21 -10.46 0.88
N ASP A 141 -19.38 -10.51 -0.15
CA ASP A 141 -19.80 -10.25 -1.53
C ASP A 141 -20.45 -11.51 -2.16
N GLY A 142 -20.22 -12.69 -1.57
CA GLY A 142 -20.77 -13.97 -2.02
C GLY A 142 -20.15 -14.50 -3.31
N GLN A 143 -19.12 -13.84 -3.83
CA GLN A 143 -18.43 -14.18 -5.07
C GLN A 143 -17.02 -14.69 -4.80
N LYS A 144 -16.57 -15.62 -5.66
CA LYS A 144 -15.20 -16.15 -5.62
C LYS A 144 -14.35 -15.40 -6.63
N ASP A 145 -13.67 -14.37 -6.16
CA ASP A 145 -12.87 -13.50 -7.01
C ASP A 145 -11.45 -14.04 -7.22
N SER A 146 -10.81 -13.52 -8.26
CA SER A 146 -9.35 -13.65 -8.39
C SER A 146 -8.68 -12.67 -7.44
N HIS A 147 -7.92 -13.19 -6.46
CA HIS A 147 -7.21 -12.39 -5.46
C HIS A 147 -5.75 -12.23 -5.82
N THR A 148 -5.26 -11.00 -5.74
CA THR A 148 -3.89 -10.66 -6.06
C THR A 148 -3.27 -9.75 -5.01
N LEU A 149 -1.99 -9.97 -4.70
CA LEU A 149 -1.17 -9.20 -3.79
C LEU A 149 0.06 -8.62 -4.52
N GLY A 150 0.10 -7.30 -4.67
CA GLY A 150 1.31 -6.56 -5.07
C GLY A 150 2.18 -6.23 -3.86
N LEU A 151 3.48 -6.47 -3.96
CA LEU A 151 4.45 -6.08 -2.95
C LEU A 151 5.27 -4.89 -3.47
N LEU A 152 5.29 -3.78 -2.74
CA LEU A 152 6.07 -2.59 -3.06
C LEU A 152 7.09 -2.30 -1.95
N GLY A 153 8.38 -2.23 -2.27
CA GLY A 153 9.40 -1.89 -1.27
C GLY A 153 10.71 -1.39 -1.85
N PRO A 154 11.72 -1.07 -1.02
CA PRO A 154 13.03 -0.66 -1.50
C PRO A 154 13.83 -1.85 -2.03
N GLY A 155 14.79 -1.62 -2.92
CA GLY A 155 15.74 -2.65 -3.36
C GLY A 155 15.09 -3.84 -4.08
N ASP A 156 15.68 -5.02 -3.90
CA ASP A 156 15.28 -6.24 -4.59
C ASP A 156 14.38 -7.13 -3.74
N PHE A 157 13.62 -8.01 -4.39
CA PHE A 157 12.70 -8.96 -3.75
C PHE A 157 13.33 -9.72 -2.58
N SER A 158 14.56 -10.22 -2.76
CA SER A 158 15.26 -11.04 -1.77
C SER A 158 15.53 -10.33 -0.45
N SER A 159 15.55 -8.99 -0.46
CA SER A 159 15.74 -8.16 0.73
C SER A 159 14.46 -7.95 1.55
N GLN A 160 13.29 -8.33 1.01
CA GLN A 160 11.98 -7.92 1.54
C GLN A 160 11.42 -8.83 2.64
N PHE A 161 11.99 -10.02 2.86
CA PHE A 161 11.43 -11.04 3.76
C PHE A 161 12.37 -11.37 4.91
N LYS A 162 11.80 -11.52 6.12
CA LYS A 162 12.55 -11.89 7.33
C LYS A 162 13.17 -13.28 7.22
N GLU A 163 12.49 -14.15 6.48
CA GLU A 163 12.80 -15.56 6.29
C GLU A 163 13.90 -15.81 5.24
N GLY A 164 14.45 -14.75 4.63
CA GLY A 164 15.55 -14.90 3.66
C GLY A 164 15.12 -15.46 2.30
N ILE A 165 13.87 -15.20 1.91
CA ILE A 165 13.26 -15.71 0.68
C ILE A 165 13.86 -14.99 -0.53
N ALA A 166 14.53 -15.71 -1.43
CA ALA A 166 15.24 -15.10 -2.55
C ALA A 166 14.37 -14.85 -3.80
N SER A 167 13.27 -15.59 -3.94
CA SER A 167 12.43 -15.56 -5.16
C SER A 167 10.94 -15.79 -4.89
N LEU A 168 10.11 -15.45 -5.89
CA LEU A 168 8.66 -15.71 -5.81
C LEU A 168 8.33 -17.20 -5.71
N SER A 169 9.10 -18.09 -6.35
CA SER A 169 8.90 -19.54 -6.25
C SER A 169 9.21 -20.06 -4.85
N GLU A 170 10.28 -19.56 -4.22
CA GLU A 170 10.58 -19.87 -2.81
C GLU A 170 9.49 -19.31 -1.88
N LEU A 171 8.98 -18.11 -2.15
CA LEU A 171 7.86 -17.55 -1.38
C LEU A 171 6.64 -18.46 -1.45
N ARG A 172 6.30 -18.94 -2.66
CA ARG A 172 5.18 -19.87 -2.85
C ARG A 172 5.33 -21.13 -2.02
N LYS A 173 6.51 -21.73 -2.06
CA LYS A 173 6.82 -22.92 -1.28
C LYS A 173 6.73 -22.65 0.22
N ALA A 174 7.34 -21.56 0.69
CA ALA A 174 7.32 -21.18 2.11
C ALA A 174 5.90 -20.88 2.61
N ILE A 175 5.03 -20.33 1.76
CA ILE A 175 3.61 -20.15 2.07
C ILE A 175 2.93 -21.52 2.17
N GLN A 176 3.11 -22.42 1.20
CA GLN A 176 2.48 -23.75 1.20
C GLN A 176 2.91 -24.61 2.39
N ASP A 177 4.17 -24.49 2.81
CA ASP A 177 4.74 -25.21 3.95
C ASP A 177 4.36 -24.58 5.31
N ALA A 178 3.70 -23.41 5.31
CA ALA A 178 3.34 -22.71 6.54
C ALA A 178 2.16 -23.38 7.28
N ASP A 179 2.20 -23.29 8.61
CA ASP A 179 1.13 -23.80 9.48
C ASP A 179 -0.12 -22.90 9.42
N HIS A 180 -0.98 -23.19 8.44
CA HIS A 180 -2.23 -22.47 8.19
C HIS A 180 -3.26 -22.62 9.31
N GLU A 181 -3.32 -23.80 9.94
CA GLU A 181 -4.24 -24.07 11.05
C GLU A 181 -3.88 -23.23 12.27
N LYS A 182 -2.58 -23.16 12.61
CA LYS A 182 -2.09 -22.29 13.68
C LYS A 182 -2.30 -20.81 13.37
N PHE A 183 -2.19 -20.40 12.12
CA PHE A 183 -2.52 -19.02 11.73
C PHE A 183 -4.02 -18.73 11.92
N LEU A 184 -4.90 -19.59 11.40
CA LEU A 184 -6.35 -19.44 11.47
C LEU A 184 -6.86 -19.49 12.91
N SER A 185 -6.33 -20.36 13.77
CA SER A 185 -6.73 -20.49 15.19
C SER A 185 -6.59 -19.20 16.02
N LYS A 186 -5.97 -18.15 15.47
CA LYS A 186 -5.86 -16.82 16.09
C LYS A 186 -6.81 -15.76 15.51
N GLN A 187 -7.53 -16.07 14.43
CA GLN A 187 -8.39 -15.13 13.69
C GLN A 187 -9.84 -15.08 14.23
N PRO A 188 -10.72 -14.19 13.80
CA PRO A 188 -12.14 -14.21 14.18
C PRO A 188 -12.85 -15.54 13.87
N LEU A 189 -13.82 -15.94 14.71
CA LEU A 189 -14.50 -17.25 14.61
C LEU A 189 -15.12 -17.51 13.22
N HIS A 190 -15.77 -16.50 12.63
CA HIS A 190 -16.41 -16.63 11.33
C HIS A 190 -15.42 -16.90 10.17
N LEU A 191 -14.16 -16.47 10.32
CA LEU A 191 -13.09 -16.74 9.35
C LEU A 191 -12.41 -18.10 9.62
N ARG A 192 -12.45 -18.60 10.87
CA ARG A 192 -11.91 -19.93 11.24
C ARG A 192 -12.72 -21.09 10.68
N ASN A 193 -14.00 -20.87 10.39
CA ASN A 193 -14.92 -21.93 9.99
C ASN A 193 -14.76 -22.37 8.52
N GLU A 194 -13.87 -21.73 7.75
CA GLU A 194 -13.64 -22.01 6.32
C GLU A 194 -12.16 -22.36 5.99
N PRO A 195 -11.52 -23.30 6.72
CA PRO A 195 -10.10 -23.58 6.57
C PRO A 195 -9.73 -24.11 5.18
N SER A 196 -10.61 -24.89 4.56
CA SER A 196 -10.42 -25.41 3.20
C SER A 196 -10.42 -24.29 2.17
N ARG A 197 -11.34 -23.31 2.28
CA ARG A 197 -11.38 -22.17 1.36
C ARG A 197 -10.19 -21.24 1.58
N PHE A 198 -9.81 -20.99 2.83
CA PHE A 198 -8.60 -20.23 3.15
C PHE A 198 -7.36 -20.85 2.48
N LYS A 199 -7.16 -22.17 2.62
CA LYS A 199 -6.04 -22.87 1.99
C LYS A 199 -6.07 -22.77 0.46
N GLN A 200 -7.25 -22.91 -0.14
CA GLN A 200 -7.41 -22.73 -1.58
C GLN A 200 -7.02 -21.31 -2.03
N ILE A 201 -7.46 -20.28 -1.31
CA ILE A 201 -7.09 -18.89 -1.59
C ILE A 201 -5.57 -18.73 -1.48
N VAL A 202 -4.94 -19.27 -0.43
CA VAL A 202 -3.48 -19.22 -0.25
C VAL A 202 -2.75 -19.83 -1.46
N GLU A 203 -3.22 -20.97 -1.96
CA GLU A 203 -2.64 -21.65 -3.12
C GLU A 203 -2.80 -20.85 -4.42
N THR A 204 -3.93 -20.15 -4.60
CA THR A 204 -4.26 -19.43 -5.82
C THR A 204 -3.92 -17.94 -5.81
N LEU A 205 -3.67 -17.34 -4.64
CA LEU A 205 -3.44 -15.89 -4.45
C LEU A 205 -2.31 -15.43 -5.36
N GLN A 206 -2.53 -14.61 -6.37
CA GLN A 206 -1.43 -14.13 -7.22
C GLN A 206 -0.52 -13.18 -6.44
N ILE A 207 0.80 -13.25 -6.62
CA ILE A 207 1.76 -12.40 -5.90
C ILE A 207 2.74 -11.80 -6.91
N GLY A 208 2.86 -10.48 -6.88
CA GLY A 208 3.84 -9.74 -7.66
C GLY A 208 4.72 -8.86 -6.78
N PHE A 209 5.83 -8.37 -7.34
CA PHE A 209 6.74 -7.45 -6.66
C PHE A 209 7.21 -6.36 -7.61
N THR A 210 7.29 -5.15 -7.08
CA THR A 210 8.00 -4.04 -7.69
C THR A 210 8.70 -3.21 -6.61
N ASN A 211 9.60 -2.33 -7.03
CA ASN A 211 10.31 -1.45 -6.11
C ASN A 211 10.00 0.03 -6.38
N TYR A 212 10.36 0.90 -5.42
CA TYR A 212 10.11 2.34 -5.55
C TYR A 212 10.87 2.99 -6.71
N GLN A 213 12.01 2.43 -7.11
CA GLN A 213 12.73 2.88 -8.30
C GLN A 213 11.89 2.67 -9.56
N SER A 214 11.37 1.46 -9.76
CA SER A 214 10.49 1.13 -10.88
C SER A 214 9.21 1.94 -10.84
N PHE A 215 8.65 2.19 -9.64
CA PHE A 215 7.50 3.08 -9.47
C PHE A 215 7.82 4.51 -9.92
N ALA A 216 8.95 5.08 -9.49
CA ALA A 216 9.39 6.41 -9.90
C ALA A 216 9.66 6.52 -11.42
N THR A 217 10.19 5.46 -12.03
CA THR A 217 10.37 5.39 -13.48
C THR A 217 9.02 5.35 -14.22
N MET A 218 8.07 4.56 -13.73
CA MET A 218 6.70 4.51 -14.29
C MET A 218 6.01 5.87 -14.22
N LEU A 219 6.18 6.57 -13.09
CA LEU A 219 5.69 7.93 -12.89
C LEU A 219 6.28 8.90 -13.92
N GLU A 220 7.61 8.86 -14.13
CA GLU A 220 8.26 9.72 -15.13
C GLU A 220 7.77 9.43 -16.54
N ALA A 221 7.66 8.16 -16.92
CA ALA A 221 7.16 7.73 -18.22
C ALA A 221 5.68 8.07 -18.44
N SER A 222 4.96 8.48 -17.39
CA SER A 222 3.56 8.87 -17.44
C SER A 222 3.34 10.38 -17.38
N MET A 223 4.42 11.18 -17.40
CA MET A 223 4.31 12.63 -17.53
C MET A 223 3.61 13.00 -18.84
N PRO A 224 2.71 14.00 -18.84
CA PRO A 224 2.24 14.66 -20.05
C PRO A 224 3.40 15.11 -20.94
N ASP A 225 3.15 15.21 -22.24
CA ASP A 225 4.11 15.76 -23.19
C ASP A 225 4.56 17.17 -22.75
N ALA A 226 5.83 17.49 -22.94
CA ALA A 226 6.38 18.80 -22.57
C ALA A 226 5.74 19.97 -23.36
N SER A 227 5.17 19.68 -24.52
CA SER A 227 4.41 20.62 -25.35
C SER A 227 2.94 20.75 -24.94
N ASP A 228 2.43 19.92 -24.03
CA ASP A 228 1.07 20.02 -23.50
C ASP A 228 1.02 21.02 -22.33
N PHE A 229 0.60 22.24 -22.67
CA PHE A 229 0.40 23.36 -21.75
C PHE A 229 -1.05 23.48 -21.26
N SER A 230 -1.89 22.46 -21.45
CA SER A 230 -3.24 22.48 -20.88
C SER A 230 -3.21 22.47 -19.35
N ASP A 231 -4.23 23.06 -18.72
CA ASP A 231 -4.39 23.07 -17.26
C ASP A 231 -4.36 21.64 -16.69
N GLY A 232 -4.96 20.67 -17.40
CA GLY A 232 -4.95 19.26 -17.01
C GLY A 232 -3.55 18.66 -17.01
N ALA A 233 -2.74 18.94 -18.05
CA ALA A 233 -1.35 18.51 -18.10
C ALA A 233 -0.51 19.18 -17.01
N GLU A 234 -0.78 20.44 -16.68
CA GLU A 234 -0.09 21.13 -15.59
C GLU A 234 -0.37 20.51 -14.23
N VAL A 235 -1.65 20.30 -13.90
CA VAL A 235 -2.05 19.65 -12.65
C VAL A 235 -1.42 18.26 -12.55
N PHE A 236 -1.43 17.49 -13.64
CA PHE A 236 -0.90 16.13 -13.61
C PHE A 236 0.63 16.09 -13.47
N ARG A 237 1.36 16.99 -14.16
CA ARG A 237 2.81 17.18 -13.95
C ARG A 237 3.11 17.52 -12.49
N ASN A 238 2.37 18.46 -11.87
CA ASN A 238 2.57 18.83 -10.48
C ASN A 238 2.32 17.66 -9.51
N LEU A 239 1.28 16.86 -9.78
CA LEU A 239 0.94 15.67 -8.98
C LEU A 239 2.08 14.63 -9.02
N ILE A 240 2.55 14.29 -10.22
CA ILE A 240 3.65 13.33 -10.42
C ILE A 240 4.97 13.85 -9.83
N GLN A 241 5.33 15.11 -10.11
CA GLN A 241 6.56 15.72 -9.59
C GLN A 241 6.57 15.73 -8.06
N GLY A 242 5.44 16.02 -7.41
CA GLY A 242 5.33 15.95 -5.96
C GLY A 242 5.63 14.54 -5.44
N MET A 243 5.00 13.51 -6.00
CA MET A 243 5.22 12.12 -5.58
C MET A 243 6.68 11.67 -5.81
N LYS A 244 7.25 11.94 -6.99
CA LYS A 244 8.66 11.65 -7.27
C LYS A 244 9.61 12.38 -6.32
N GLY A 245 9.35 13.66 -6.06
CA GLY A 245 10.12 14.47 -5.12
C GLY A 245 10.13 13.86 -3.73
N GLU A 246 8.99 13.34 -3.26
CA GLU A 246 8.89 12.69 -1.97
C GLU A 246 9.65 11.36 -1.90
N LEU A 247 9.54 10.52 -2.95
CA LEU A 247 10.34 9.29 -3.04
C LEU A 247 11.85 9.59 -2.97
N LYS A 248 12.28 10.68 -3.62
CA LYS A 248 13.65 11.18 -3.57
C LYS A 248 14.08 11.67 -2.20
N ILE A 249 13.26 12.48 -1.55
CA ILE A 249 13.54 12.99 -0.19
C ILE A 249 13.68 11.83 0.80
N ARG A 250 12.84 10.79 0.65
CA ARG A 250 12.89 9.57 1.47
C ARG A 250 14.00 8.60 1.08
N ARG A 251 14.78 8.89 0.03
CA ARG A 251 15.85 8.03 -0.50
C ARG A 251 15.36 6.64 -0.95
N LEU A 252 14.12 6.59 -1.46
CA LEU A 252 13.52 5.38 -2.00
C LEU A 252 13.70 5.26 -3.51
N ALA A 253 13.91 6.40 -4.18
CA ALA A 253 14.25 6.53 -5.59
C ALA A 253 15.14 7.77 -5.79
N PRO A 254 15.92 7.89 -6.88
CA PRO A 254 16.76 9.03 -7.21
C PRO A 254 15.99 10.28 -7.69
#